data_AF-A0A3D0SYN6-F1
#
_entry.id   AF-A0A3D0SYN6-F1
#
_cell.length_a   1.000
_cell.length_b   1.000
_cell.length_c   1.000
_cell.angle_alpha   90.00
_cell.angle_beta   90.00
_cell.angle_gamma   90.00
#
_symmetry.space_group_name_H-M   'P 1'
#
loop_
_entity.id
_entity.type
_entity.pdbx_description
1 polymer ?
#
loop_
_entity_poly.entity_id
_entity_poly.type
_entity_poly.pdbx_seq_one_letter_code
_entity_poly.pdbx_strand_id
1 'polypeptide(L)'
;VGNPVGNPVGNPGGRQALARSYAEIVGRLALTDKLFAAMTEQCDTKVAMPSQSYSAIDYALRMQTNMSFFQWRKQFSDPAQEAKLVKQLMSSTLSDIGGCEESAVQRWFAGMLQNMLQPSIEQLTELPDLLGISRDKPDEEQLVRVFIHQLARYQQLSVAEVRGLAMALESGMYRYSMVAFTNQITKDYPQSVALREYVYQQTNTAGDLYELADSLRFIDRERAVTLFGEAAQQGSFVAQRWYGNYQACVGNTEQALLWLNKARQNEPDEASFIDDIISEIQELGEPTNCLDGWVY
;
A
#
# COMPACT_ATOMS: atom_id res chain seq x y z
N VAL A 1 0.65 -20.91 -35.20
CA VAL A 1 1.88 -20.07 -35.16
C VAL A 1 1.69 -19.11 -34.00
N GLY A 2 2.15 -19.54 -32.81
CA GLY A 2 1.98 -18.80 -31.57
C GLY A 2 3.08 -17.76 -31.44
N ASN A 3 2.70 -16.52 -31.12
CA ASN A 3 3.64 -15.54 -30.58
C ASN A 3 3.95 -15.94 -29.13
N PRO A 4 5.22 -16.09 -28.74
CA PRO A 4 5.56 -16.25 -27.34
C PRO A 4 5.39 -14.91 -26.64
N VAL A 5 4.44 -14.86 -25.69
CA VAL A 5 4.37 -13.82 -24.68
C VAL A 5 5.52 -14.07 -23.72
N GLY A 6 6.50 -13.19 -23.77
CA GLY A 6 7.68 -13.20 -22.91
C GLY A 6 8.52 -11.99 -23.25
N ASN A 7 8.20 -10.84 -22.63
CA ASN A 7 9.13 -9.72 -22.64
C ASN A 7 10.44 -10.23 -22.02
N PRO A 8 11.59 -10.11 -22.72
CA PRO A 8 12.82 -10.69 -22.25
C PRO A 8 13.26 -9.98 -20.97
N VAL A 9 13.47 -10.78 -19.93
CA VAL A 9 14.29 -10.39 -18.78
C VAL A 9 15.66 -9.97 -19.33
N GLY A 10 15.96 -8.67 -19.27
CA GLY A 10 17.33 -8.16 -19.39
C GLY A 10 17.72 -7.58 -20.75
N ASN A 11 17.20 -6.39 -21.08
CA ASN A 11 17.99 -5.41 -21.83
C ASN A 11 18.80 -4.59 -20.81
N PRO A 12 20.16 -4.59 -20.84
CA PRO A 12 20.99 -3.76 -19.96
C PRO A 12 20.58 -2.28 -19.96
N GLY A 13 20.10 -1.77 -21.09
CA GLY A 13 19.58 -0.41 -21.21
C GLY A 13 18.31 -0.17 -20.39
N GLY A 14 17.45 -1.18 -20.24
CA GLY A 14 16.21 -1.09 -19.45
C GLY A 14 16.47 -1.04 -17.95
N ARG A 15 17.41 -1.86 -17.44
CA ARG A 15 17.79 -1.82 -16.02
C ARG A 15 18.52 -0.53 -15.64
N GLN A 16 19.38 -0.02 -16.52
CA GLN A 16 20.04 1.27 -16.30
C GLN A 16 19.05 2.44 -16.31
N ALA A 17 18.08 2.42 -17.22
CA ALA A 17 17.01 3.41 -17.26
C ALA A 17 16.17 3.36 -15.97
N LEU A 18 15.77 2.17 -15.54
CA LEU A 18 15.03 1.99 -14.28
C LEU A 18 15.82 2.50 -13.07
N ALA A 19 17.11 2.16 -12.96
CA ALA A 19 17.97 2.66 -11.89
C ALA A 19 18.09 4.19 -11.88
N ARG A 20 18.12 4.83 -13.06
CA ARG A 20 18.08 6.30 -13.16
C ARG A 20 16.75 6.85 -12.68
N SER A 21 15.61 6.26 -13.06
CA SER A 21 14.29 6.67 -12.58
C SER A 21 14.19 6.61 -11.06
N TYR A 22 14.67 5.52 -10.43
CA TYR A 22 14.77 5.45 -8.96
C TYR A 22 15.66 6.57 -8.39
N ALA A 23 16.87 6.76 -8.94
CA ALA A 23 17.79 7.78 -8.44
C ALA A 23 17.20 9.19 -8.54
N GLU A 24 16.51 9.51 -9.64
CA GLU A 24 15.85 10.80 -9.85
C GLU A 24 14.69 11.02 -8.88
N ILE A 25 13.81 10.04 -8.72
CA ILE A 25 12.64 10.14 -7.84
C ILE A 25 13.08 10.19 -6.37
N VAL A 26 13.92 9.25 -5.93
CA VAL A 26 14.41 9.19 -4.54
C VAL A 26 15.28 10.41 -4.22
N GLY A 27 16.07 10.91 -5.18
CA GLY A 27 16.83 12.15 -5.03
C GLY A 27 15.93 13.37 -4.85
N ARG A 28 14.85 13.49 -5.63
CA ARG A 28 13.85 14.57 -5.48
C ARG A 28 13.16 14.53 -4.11
N LEU A 29 12.80 13.33 -3.65
CA LEU A 29 12.19 13.12 -2.33
C LEU A 29 13.17 13.51 -1.20
N ALA A 30 14.43 13.08 -1.31
CA ALA A 30 15.49 13.44 -0.35
C ALA A 30 15.79 14.95 -0.34
N LEU A 31 15.80 15.59 -1.51
CA LEU A 31 15.94 17.04 -1.60
C LEU A 31 14.75 17.77 -0.96
N THR A 32 13.53 17.28 -1.16
CA THR A 32 12.31 17.86 -0.57
C THR A 32 12.36 17.80 0.96
N ASP A 33 12.76 16.66 1.52
CA ASP A 33 13.04 16.52 2.95
C ASP A 33 14.03 17.58 3.46
N LYS A 34 15.18 17.71 2.79
CA LYS A 34 16.20 18.69 3.18
C LYS A 34 15.72 20.13 3.07
N LEU A 35 14.91 20.46 2.06
CA LEU A 35 14.32 21.79 1.92
C LEU A 35 13.37 22.11 3.07
N PHE A 36 12.54 21.15 3.49
CA PHE A 36 11.66 21.35 4.65
C PHE A 36 12.45 21.55 5.94
N ALA A 37 13.50 20.75 6.17
CA ALA A 37 14.37 20.92 7.33
C ALA A 37 15.06 22.30 7.32
N ALA A 38 15.60 22.72 6.17
CA ALA A 38 16.25 24.02 6.02
C ALA A 38 15.27 25.20 6.17
N MET A 39 14.04 25.09 5.67
CA MET A 39 12.99 26.09 5.86
C MET A 39 12.58 26.22 7.32
N THR A 40 12.42 25.10 8.02
CA THR A 40 12.15 25.06 9.46
C THR A 40 13.25 25.76 10.25
N GLU A 41 14.51 25.44 9.96
CA GLU A 41 15.65 26.06 10.64
C GLU A 41 15.75 27.57 10.33
N GLN A 42 15.63 27.96 9.07
CA GLN A 42 15.83 29.34 8.62
C GLN A 42 14.71 30.29 9.05
N CYS A 43 13.48 29.81 9.14
CA CYS A 43 12.29 30.62 9.45
C CYS A 43 11.71 30.36 10.85
N ASP A 44 12.34 29.50 11.66
CA ASP A 44 11.85 29.08 12.99
C ASP A 44 10.38 28.61 12.94
N THR A 45 10.08 27.76 11.95
CA THR A 45 8.73 27.21 11.73
C THR A 45 8.68 25.73 12.08
N LYS A 46 7.49 25.13 12.10
CA LYS A 46 7.29 23.70 12.37
C LYS A 46 6.83 22.97 11.11
N VAL A 47 7.55 23.13 10.00
CA VAL A 47 7.27 22.42 8.74
C VAL A 47 8.22 21.24 8.56
N ALA A 48 7.68 20.03 8.50
CA ALA A 48 8.48 18.83 8.32
C ALA A 48 7.73 17.87 7.41
N MET A 49 8.46 17.03 6.69
CA MET A 49 7.83 15.97 5.91
C MET A 49 6.96 15.11 6.85
N PRO A 50 5.67 14.90 6.53
CA PRO A 50 4.79 14.08 7.36
C PRO A 50 5.36 12.68 7.57
N SER A 51 5.20 12.13 8.77
CA SER A 51 5.72 10.79 9.09
C SER A 51 5.16 9.71 8.16
N GLN A 52 3.89 9.84 7.77
CA GLN A 52 3.23 8.92 6.85
C GLN A 52 3.85 8.98 5.45
N SER A 53 4.24 10.18 4.97
CA SER A 53 4.96 10.33 3.70
C SER A 53 6.33 9.69 3.77
N TYR A 54 7.05 9.87 4.89
CA TYR A 54 8.33 9.20 5.14
C TYR A 54 8.22 7.68 5.09
N SER A 55 7.22 7.11 5.77
CA SER A 55 6.91 5.68 5.72
C SER A 55 6.52 5.24 4.30
N ALA A 56 5.73 6.03 3.56
CA ALA A 56 5.34 5.68 2.19
C ALA A 56 6.56 5.56 1.26
N ILE A 57 7.50 6.51 1.34
CA ILE A 57 8.76 6.47 0.59
C ILE A 57 9.57 5.24 0.96
N ASP A 58 9.78 5.03 2.26
CA ASP A 58 10.59 3.92 2.77
C ASP A 58 9.98 2.56 2.42
N TYR A 59 8.68 2.39 2.62
CA TYR A 59 7.97 1.15 2.33
C TYR A 59 7.98 0.83 0.84
N ALA A 60 7.65 1.80 -0.03
CA ALA A 60 7.71 1.60 -1.49
C ALA A 60 9.12 1.18 -1.93
N LEU A 61 10.14 1.89 -1.47
CA LEU A 61 11.52 1.62 -1.84
C LEU A 61 12.00 0.25 -1.34
N ARG A 62 11.69 -0.11 -0.09
CA ARG A 62 12.03 -1.43 0.45
C ARG A 62 11.37 -2.55 -0.31
N MET A 63 10.07 -2.40 -0.58
CA MET A 63 9.31 -3.42 -1.29
C MET A 63 9.96 -3.71 -2.65
N GLN A 64 10.29 -2.68 -3.42
CA GLN A 64 10.80 -2.86 -4.79
C GLN A 64 12.32 -3.14 -4.89
N THR A 65 13.12 -2.71 -3.90
CA THR A 65 14.60 -2.70 -4.02
C THR A 65 15.34 -3.41 -2.88
N ASN A 66 14.63 -3.82 -1.82
CA ASN A 66 15.19 -4.32 -0.57
C ASN A 66 16.11 -3.32 0.16
N MET A 67 15.92 -2.02 -0.09
CA MET A 67 16.70 -0.96 0.56
C MET A 67 15.77 0.09 1.16
N SER A 68 16.01 0.42 2.44
CA SER A 68 15.31 1.54 3.11
C SER A 68 15.70 2.87 2.49
N PHE A 69 14.85 3.88 2.68
CA PHE A 69 15.13 5.23 2.21
C PHE A 69 16.42 5.79 2.84
N PHE A 70 16.67 5.47 4.12
CA PHE A 70 17.91 5.84 4.79
C PHE A 70 19.15 5.16 4.17
N GLN A 71 19.08 3.85 3.93
CA GLN A 71 20.18 3.11 3.29
C GLN A 71 20.46 3.65 1.88
N TRP A 72 19.41 3.96 1.11
CA TRP A 72 19.56 4.54 -0.23
C TRP A 72 20.34 5.84 -0.19
N ARG A 73 19.93 6.79 0.66
CA ARG A 73 20.62 8.07 0.82
C ARG A 73 22.07 7.87 1.25
N LYS A 74 22.32 6.99 2.22
CA LYS A 74 23.67 6.70 2.68
C LYS A 74 24.58 6.18 1.56
N GLN A 75 24.04 5.40 0.63
CA GLN A 75 24.81 4.76 -0.43
C GLN A 75 24.98 5.65 -1.67
N PHE A 76 23.96 6.43 -2.04
CA PHE A 76 23.90 7.11 -3.34
C PHE A 76 23.85 8.63 -3.28
N SER A 77 23.59 9.24 -2.13
CA SER A 77 23.61 10.70 -2.00
C SER A 77 25.04 11.26 -1.94
N ASP A 78 25.20 12.49 -2.43
CA ASP A 78 26.35 13.34 -2.16
C ASP A 78 25.90 14.49 -1.23
N PRO A 79 26.18 14.41 0.09
CA PRO A 79 25.72 15.41 1.05
C PRO A 79 26.23 16.83 0.76
N ALA A 80 27.41 16.97 0.16
CA ALA A 80 27.97 18.28 -0.15
C ALA A 80 27.23 18.95 -1.32
N GLN A 81 26.92 18.18 -2.36
CA GLN A 81 26.10 18.67 -3.48
C GLN A 81 24.66 18.94 -3.06
N GLU A 82 24.06 18.06 -2.24
CA GLU A 82 22.72 18.28 -1.67
C GLU A 82 22.67 19.60 -0.88
N ALA A 83 23.62 19.84 0.02
CA ALA A 83 23.67 21.07 0.81
C ALA A 83 23.80 22.33 -0.07
N LYS A 84 24.59 22.26 -1.15
CA LYS A 84 24.73 23.35 -2.12
C LYS A 84 23.42 23.64 -2.85
N LEU A 85 22.73 22.59 -3.32
CA LEU A 85 21.43 22.71 -3.99
C LEU A 85 20.37 23.28 -3.05
N VAL A 86 20.29 22.77 -1.81
CA VAL A 86 19.37 23.26 -0.78
C VAL A 86 19.59 24.75 -0.54
N LYS A 87 20.85 25.19 -0.36
CA LYS A 87 21.15 26.61 -0.14
C LYS A 87 20.69 27.49 -1.31
N GLN A 88 20.94 27.07 -2.55
CA GLN A 88 20.54 27.80 -3.74
C GLN A 88 19.01 27.91 -3.85
N LEU A 89 18.31 26.80 -3.66
CA LEU A 89 16.86 26.75 -3.72
C LEU A 89 16.22 27.54 -2.58
N MET A 90 16.74 27.44 -1.36
CA MET A 90 16.25 28.19 -0.20
C MET A 90 16.29 29.69 -0.42
N SER A 91 17.38 30.23 -0.96
CA SER A 91 17.48 31.67 -1.26
C SER A 91 16.45 32.11 -2.32
N SER A 92 16.26 31.32 -3.38
CA SER A 92 15.25 31.60 -4.40
C SER A 92 13.84 31.51 -3.83
N THR A 93 13.52 30.42 -3.14
CA THR A 93 12.21 30.17 -2.56
C THR A 93 11.81 31.26 -1.58
N LEU A 94 12.70 31.66 -0.67
CA LEU A 94 12.40 32.75 0.27
C LEU A 94 12.16 34.09 -0.44
N SER A 95 12.89 34.37 -1.51
CA SER A 95 12.63 35.55 -2.34
C SER A 95 11.25 35.49 -2.99
N ASP A 96 10.85 34.32 -3.49
CA ASP A 96 9.59 34.12 -4.22
C ASP A 96 8.36 34.19 -3.29
N ILE A 97 8.48 33.66 -2.06
CA ILE A 97 7.37 33.63 -1.10
C ILE A 97 7.32 34.87 -0.20
N GLY A 98 8.26 35.80 -0.34
CA GLY A 98 8.30 37.06 0.43
C GLY A 98 8.93 36.95 1.82
N GLY A 99 9.80 35.95 2.04
CA GLY A 99 10.54 35.73 3.28
C GLY A 99 9.91 34.71 4.22
N CYS A 100 10.15 34.86 5.52
CA CYS A 100 9.75 33.92 6.56
C CYS A 100 8.36 34.22 7.17
N GLU A 101 7.45 34.82 6.41
CA GLU A 101 6.07 35.00 6.89
C GLU A 101 5.41 33.62 7.06
N GLU A 102 4.89 33.32 8.25
CA GLU A 102 4.32 32.01 8.57
C GLU A 102 3.27 31.55 7.55
N SER A 103 2.35 32.45 7.15
CA SER A 103 1.30 32.14 6.17
C SER A 103 1.86 31.79 4.78
N ALA A 104 2.98 32.40 4.40
CA ALA A 104 3.64 32.16 3.12
C ALA A 104 4.40 30.83 3.14
N VAL A 105 5.14 30.57 4.22
CA VAL A 105 5.85 29.31 4.44
C VAL A 105 4.87 28.13 4.49
N GLN A 106 3.74 28.26 5.17
CA GLN A 106 2.70 27.23 5.23
C GLN A 106 2.06 26.96 3.86
N ARG A 107 1.74 28.01 3.09
CA ARG A 107 1.22 27.85 1.72
C ARG A 107 2.22 27.19 0.79
N TRP A 108 3.49 27.57 0.87
CA TRP A 108 4.57 26.94 0.12
C TRP A 108 4.71 25.46 0.49
N PHE A 109 4.72 25.15 1.80
CA PHE A 109 4.82 23.79 2.30
C PHE A 109 3.64 22.93 1.80
N ALA A 110 2.40 23.41 1.91
CA ALA A 110 1.22 22.73 1.38
C ALA A 110 1.33 22.51 -0.15
N GLY A 111 1.81 23.50 -0.89
CA GLY A 111 2.07 23.38 -2.33
C GLY A 111 3.14 22.35 -2.67
N MET A 112 4.21 22.25 -1.89
CA MET A 112 5.25 21.23 -2.05
C MET A 112 4.73 19.83 -1.73
N LEU A 113 3.91 19.69 -0.69
CA LEU A 113 3.26 18.41 -0.39
C LEU A 113 2.40 17.92 -1.56
N GLN A 114 1.54 18.80 -2.08
CA GLN A 114 0.58 18.45 -3.13
C GLN A 114 1.24 18.24 -4.50
N ASN A 115 2.16 19.10 -4.90
CA ASN A 115 2.64 19.15 -6.28
C ASN A 115 3.97 18.43 -6.50
N MET A 116 4.73 18.17 -5.43
CA MET A 116 6.05 17.55 -5.51
C MET A 116 6.11 16.24 -4.75
N LEU A 117 5.78 16.26 -3.46
CA LEU A 117 5.96 15.09 -2.59
C LEU A 117 5.03 13.95 -2.98
N GLN A 118 3.72 14.19 -2.97
CA GLN A 118 2.71 13.15 -3.22
C GLN A 118 2.85 12.51 -4.62
N PRO A 119 3.00 13.28 -5.72
CA PRO A 119 3.21 12.69 -7.05
C PRO A 119 4.52 11.91 -7.17
N SER A 120 5.58 12.31 -6.44
CA SER A 120 6.85 11.58 -6.47
C SER A 120 6.77 10.26 -5.70
N ILE A 121 5.96 10.21 -4.63
CA ILE A 121 5.66 8.96 -3.92
C ILE A 121 4.85 8.02 -4.82
N GLU A 122 3.84 8.53 -5.51
CA GLU A 122 3.03 7.76 -6.47
C GLU A 122 3.90 7.18 -7.59
N GLN A 123 4.74 8.01 -8.21
CA GLN A 123 5.71 7.56 -9.21
C GLN A 123 6.64 6.47 -8.67
N LEU A 124 7.14 6.62 -7.44
CA LEU A 124 7.97 5.61 -6.80
C LEU A 124 7.20 4.30 -6.65
N THR A 125 5.95 4.33 -6.16
CA THR A 125 5.13 3.11 -5.96
C THR A 125 4.79 2.37 -7.24
N GLU A 126 4.78 3.05 -8.39
CA GLU A 126 4.50 2.47 -9.70
C GLU A 126 5.75 1.88 -10.38
N LEU A 127 6.95 2.15 -9.87
CA LEU A 127 8.17 1.63 -10.49
C LEU A 127 8.25 0.09 -10.40
N PRO A 128 8.71 -0.58 -11.47
CA PRO A 128 9.05 -2.00 -11.42
C PRO A 128 10.16 -2.30 -10.40
N ASP A 129 10.20 -3.55 -9.94
CA ASP A 129 11.23 -4.02 -9.02
C ASP A 129 12.65 -3.82 -9.56
N LEU A 130 13.55 -3.32 -8.71
CA LEU A 130 14.96 -3.16 -9.02
C LEU A 130 15.81 -3.96 -8.04
N LEU A 131 15.86 -5.26 -8.29
CA LEU A 131 16.57 -6.24 -7.47
C LEU A 131 18.10 -6.15 -7.63
N GLY A 132 18.82 -6.53 -6.58
CA GLY A 132 20.28 -6.66 -6.58
C GLY A 132 21.06 -5.39 -6.23
N ILE A 133 20.39 -4.34 -5.74
CA ILE A 133 21.05 -3.12 -5.25
C ILE A 133 21.54 -3.30 -3.81
N SER A 134 20.67 -3.83 -2.94
CA SER A 134 21.00 -4.02 -1.53
C SER A 134 21.93 -5.23 -1.35
N ARG A 135 23.02 -5.03 -0.60
CA ARG A 135 23.99 -6.09 -0.28
C ARG A 135 23.60 -6.90 0.95
N ASP A 136 22.92 -6.27 1.91
CA ASP A 136 22.62 -6.84 3.21
C ASP A 136 21.11 -7.01 3.35
N LYS A 137 20.68 -8.23 3.68
CA LYS A 137 19.30 -8.51 4.06
C LYS A 137 19.19 -8.56 5.59
N PRO A 138 18.12 -8.02 6.19
CA PRO A 138 17.89 -8.21 7.60
C PRO A 138 17.76 -9.70 7.92
N ASP A 139 18.30 -10.13 9.07
CA ASP A 139 18.06 -11.47 9.59
C ASP A 139 16.67 -11.61 10.21
N GLU A 140 16.29 -12.84 10.56
CA GLU A 140 14.97 -13.17 11.12
C GLU A 140 14.62 -12.33 12.35
N GLU A 141 15.56 -12.19 13.28
CA GLU A 141 15.35 -11.48 14.54
C GLU A 141 15.21 -9.97 14.29
N GLN A 142 15.97 -9.42 13.34
CA GLN A 142 15.82 -8.06 12.86
C GLN A 142 14.45 -7.84 12.22
N LEU A 143 13.97 -8.76 11.38
CA LEU A 143 12.65 -8.65 10.76
C LEU A 143 11.52 -8.62 11.79
N VAL A 144 11.57 -9.50 12.79
CA VAL A 144 10.59 -9.52 13.90
C VAL A 144 10.64 -8.23 14.71
N ARG A 145 11.84 -7.71 15.02
CA ARG A 145 11.98 -6.41 15.73
C ARG A 145 11.42 -5.24 14.92
N VAL A 146 11.69 -5.20 13.62
CA VAL A 146 11.14 -4.16 12.73
C VAL A 146 9.63 -4.23 12.72
N PHE A 147 9.06 -5.43 12.56
CA PHE A 147 7.61 -5.64 12.62
C PHE A 147 7.00 -5.10 13.91
N ILE A 148 7.54 -5.47 15.08
CA ILE A 148 7.05 -5.03 16.39
C ILE A 148 7.12 -3.50 16.51
N HIS A 149 8.23 -2.88 16.10
CA HIS A 149 8.40 -1.44 16.16
C HIS A 149 7.43 -0.70 15.23
N GLN A 150 7.19 -1.21 14.02
CA GLN A 150 6.22 -0.66 13.08
C GLN A 150 4.80 -0.81 13.61
N LEU A 151 4.44 -1.99 14.11
CA LEU A 151 3.14 -2.25 14.72
C LEU A 151 2.85 -1.27 15.86
N ALA A 152 3.80 -1.01 16.75
CA ALA A 152 3.64 -0.07 17.85
C ALA A 152 3.42 1.39 17.41
N ARG A 153 3.76 1.74 16.17
CA ARG A 153 3.72 3.10 15.63
C ARG A 153 2.86 3.22 14.36
N TYR A 154 1.95 2.27 14.14
CA TYR A 154 1.22 2.12 12.87
C TYR A 154 0.48 3.40 12.42
N GLN A 155 0.01 4.23 13.35
CA GLN A 155 -0.66 5.50 13.06
C GLN A 155 0.24 6.53 12.35
N GLN A 156 1.56 6.35 12.44
CA GLN A 156 2.56 7.19 11.77
C GLN A 156 2.99 6.63 10.42
N LEU A 157 2.50 5.43 10.05
CA LEU A 157 2.88 4.74 8.83
C LEU A 157 1.92 5.04 7.69
N SER A 158 2.38 4.79 6.47
CA SER A 158 1.56 4.81 5.27
C SER A 158 0.48 3.73 5.33
N VAL A 159 -0.66 3.99 4.70
CA VAL A 159 -1.76 3.01 4.59
C VAL A 159 -1.28 1.67 4.02
N ALA A 160 -0.42 1.70 3.01
CA ALA A 160 0.12 0.49 2.38
C ALA A 160 0.93 -0.37 3.35
N GLU A 161 1.72 0.26 4.23
CA GLU A 161 2.49 -0.45 5.24
C GLU A 161 1.59 -1.01 6.34
N VAL A 162 0.56 -0.27 6.77
CA VAL A 162 -0.41 -0.77 7.76
C VAL A 162 -1.19 -1.98 7.21
N ARG A 163 -1.59 -1.98 5.93
CA ARG A 163 -2.16 -3.16 5.27
C ARG A 163 -1.22 -4.36 5.31
N GLY A 164 0.08 -4.14 5.07
CA GLY A 164 1.11 -5.18 5.16
C GLY A 164 1.24 -5.76 6.57
N LEU A 165 1.15 -4.93 7.61
CA LEU A 165 1.16 -5.37 9.01
C LEU A 165 -0.08 -6.18 9.37
N ALA A 166 -1.27 -5.75 8.93
CA ALA A 166 -2.53 -6.48 9.14
C ALA A 166 -2.46 -7.88 8.50
N MET A 167 -2.04 -7.95 7.23
CA MET A 167 -1.83 -9.21 6.53
C MET A 167 -0.82 -10.14 7.24
N ALA A 168 0.23 -9.57 7.84
CA ALA A 168 1.19 -10.36 8.61
C ALA A 168 0.58 -10.97 9.87
N LEU A 169 -0.34 -10.25 10.53
CA LEU A 169 -1.08 -10.75 11.70
C LEU A 169 -2.15 -11.79 11.32
N GLU A 170 -2.65 -11.78 10.09
CA GLU A 170 -3.60 -12.78 9.58
C GLU A 170 -2.87 -14.08 9.14
N SER A 171 -1.76 -13.93 8.41
CA SER A 171 -1.06 -15.04 7.76
C SER A 171 0.08 -15.63 8.60
N GLY A 172 0.64 -14.85 9.53
CA GLY A 172 1.90 -15.15 10.21
C GLY A 172 3.15 -14.82 9.38
N MET A 173 2.98 -14.33 8.15
CA MET A 173 4.06 -13.97 7.24
C MET A 173 4.23 -12.45 7.16
N TYR A 174 5.35 -11.93 7.66
CA TYR A 174 5.72 -10.52 7.47
C TYR A 174 6.69 -10.36 6.31
N ARG A 175 6.31 -9.49 5.38
CA ARG A 175 7.08 -9.15 4.19
C ARG A 175 7.70 -7.76 4.38
N TYR A 176 9.00 -7.73 4.66
CA TYR A 176 9.75 -6.47 4.77
C TYR A 176 10.16 -5.93 3.38
N SER A 177 10.44 -6.83 2.44
CA SER A 177 10.72 -6.54 1.03
C SER A 177 10.36 -7.74 0.14
N MET A 178 10.56 -7.63 -1.18
CA MET A 178 10.43 -8.75 -2.11
C MET A 178 11.30 -9.98 -1.75
N VAL A 179 12.47 -9.78 -1.12
CA VAL A 179 13.45 -10.86 -0.87
C VAL A 179 13.78 -11.09 0.61
N ALA A 180 13.18 -10.30 1.51
CA ALA A 180 13.31 -10.44 2.95
C ALA A 180 11.92 -10.52 3.59
N PHE A 181 11.62 -11.70 4.13
CA PHE A 181 10.37 -12.02 4.78
C PHE A 181 10.61 -13.02 5.91
N THR A 182 9.70 -13.05 6.88
CA THR A 182 9.69 -13.94 8.04
C THR A 182 8.32 -14.59 8.15
N ASN A 183 8.28 -15.83 8.64
CA ASN A 183 7.04 -16.54 8.98
C ASN A 183 6.87 -16.73 10.50
N GLN A 184 7.61 -15.94 11.30
CA GLN A 184 7.64 -16.05 12.76
C GLN A 184 6.67 -15.08 13.46
N ILE A 185 5.80 -14.41 12.69
CA ILE A 185 4.81 -13.52 13.29
C ILE A 185 3.68 -14.38 13.86
N THR A 186 3.39 -14.17 15.14
CA THR A 186 2.23 -14.80 15.78
C THR A 186 0.97 -14.17 15.22
N LYS A 187 0.02 -15.01 14.80
CA LYS A 187 -1.26 -14.54 14.29
C LYS A 187 -2.06 -13.87 15.39
N ASP A 188 -2.66 -12.72 15.07
CA ASP A 188 -3.48 -11.94 15.98
C ASP A 188 -4.61 -11.24 15.20
N TYR A 189 -5.73 -11.94 15.06
CA TYR A 189 -6.89 -11.43 14.31
C TYR A 189 -7.51 -10.18 14.96
N PRO A 190 -7.68 -10.08 16.30
CA PRO A 190 -8.14 -8.84 16.93
C PRO A 190 -7.25 -7.63 16.59
N GLN A 191 -5.93 -7.77 16.67
CA GLN A 191 -5.03 -6.67 16.32
C GLN A 191 -5.05 -6.39 14.81
N SER A 192 -5.17 -7.41 13.95
CA SER A 192 -5.33 -7.18 12.50
C SER A 192 -6.60 -6.37 12.20
N VAL A 193 -7.74 -6.74 12.79
CA VAL A 193 -9.00 -6.02 12.64
C VAL A 193 -8.84 -4.56 13.05
N ALA A 194 -8.17 -4.26 14.16
CA ALA A 194 -7.90 -2.87 14.57
C ALA A 194 -7.08 -2.08 13.53
N LEU A 195 -6.10 -2.73 12.89
CA LEU A 195 -5.33 -2.11 11.80
C LEU A 195 -6.18 -1.91 10.53
N ARG A 196 -7.03 -2.88 10.17
CA ARG A 196 -7.95 -2.78 9.02
C ARG A 196 -9.02 -1.71 9.23
N GLU A 197 -9.55 -1.58 10.45
CA GLU A 197 -10.47 -0.50 10.82
C GLU A 197 -9.78 0.86 10.66
N TYR A 198 -8.54 0.99 11.14
CA TYR A 198 -7.75 2.22 10.94
C TYR A 198 -7.56 2.52 9.45
N VAL A 199 -7.18 1.53 8.63
CA VAL A 199 -7.03 1.70 7.18
C VAL A 199 -8.34 2.15 6.54
N TYR A 200 -9.46 1.50 6.81
CA TYR A 200 -10.75 1.88 6.26
C TYR A 200 -11.17 3.30 6.65
N GLN A 201 -10.89 3.73 7.89
CA GLN A 201 -11.15 5.12 8.31
C GLN A 201 -10.33 6.15 7.52
N GLN A 202 -9.13 5.79 7.05
CA GLN A 202 -8.28 6.69 6.26
C GLN A 202 -8.70 6.74 4.79
N THR A 203 -9.18 5.63 4.23
CA THR A 203 -9.38 5.49 2.78
C THR A 203 -10.85 5.53 2.35
N ASN A 204 -11.75 5.01 3.20
CA ASN A 204 -13.17 4.83 2.93
C ASN A 204 -13.46 4.14 1.58
N THR A 205 -12.66 3.13 1.22
CA THR A 205 -12.83 2.39 -0.04
C THR A 205 -13.54 1.05 0.18
N ALA A 206 -14.29 0.61 -0.83
CA ALA A 206 -14.98 -0.68 -0.80
C ALA A 206 -14.00 -1.87 -0.66
N GLY A 207 -12.80 -1.76 -1.21
CA GLY A 207 -11.75 -2.77 -1.08
C GLY A 207 -11.24 -2.91 0.36
N ASP A 208 -10.97 -1.79 1.03
CA ASP A 208 -10.54 -1.84 2.44
C ASP A 208 -11.66 -2.30 3.38
N LEU A 209 -12.92 -1.98 3.06
CA LEU A 209 -14.07 -2.51 3.81
C LEU A 209 -14.20 -4.02 3.67
N TYR A 210 -13.95 -4.55 2.47
CA TYR A 210 -13.89 -6.00 2.24
C TYR A 210 -12.78 -6.66 3.06
N GLU A 211 -11.57 -6.11 3.04
CA GLU A 211 -10.42 -6.65 3.79
C GLU A 211 -10.65 -6.62 5.31
N LEU A 212 -11.33 -5.58 5.81
CA LEU A 212 -11.79 -5.52 7.19
C LEU A 212 -12.78 -6.64 7.49
N ALA A 213 -13.79 -6.84 6.65
CA ALA A 213 -14.75 -7.93 6.79
C ALA A 213 -14.07 -9.32 6.77
N ASP A 214 -13.09 -9.52 5.88
CA ASP A 214 -12.34 -10.78 5.79
C ASP A 214 -11.50 -11.06 7.04
N SER A 215 -10.92 -10.02 7.64
CA SER A 215 -10.22 -10.16 8.92
C SER A 215 -11.19 -10.48 10.06
N LEU A 216 -12.34 -9.81 10.05
CA LEU A 216 -13.33 -9.88 11.11
C LEU A 216 -14.02 -11.24 11.18
N ARG A 217 -14.15 -11.97 10.06
CA ARG A 217 -14.83 -13.28 10.03
C ARG A 217 -14.22 -14.34 10.95
N PHE A 218 -12.97 -14.15 11.37
CA PHE A 218 -12.28 -15.06 12.28
C PHE A 218 -12.59 -14.81 13.76
N ILE A 219 -13.20 -13.66 14.11
CA ILE A 219 -13.49 -13.27 15.49
C ILE A 219 -14.95 -12.85 15.72
N ASP A 220 -15.63 -12.35 14.69
CA ASP A 220 -17.03 -11.90 14.71
C ASP A 220 -17.65 -12.07 13.33
N ARG A 221 -18.22 -13.26 13.09
CA ARG A 221 -18.78 -13.63 11.79
C ARG A 221 -20.02 -12.84 11.41
N GLU A 222 -20.89 -12.55 12.37
CA GLU A 222 -22.14 -11.83 12.10
C GLU A 222 -21.84 -10.42 11.59
N ARG A 223 -20.98 -9.70 12.31
CA ARG A 223 -20.54 -8.37 11.89
C ARG A 223 -19.77 -8.43 10.57
N ALA A 224 -18.94 -9.45 10.35
CA ALA A 224 -18.23 -9.63 9.08
C ALA A 224 -19.19 -9.77 7.88
N VAL A 225 -20.25 -10.59 8.00
CA VAL A 225 -21.27 -10.75 6.95
C VAL A 225 -21.93 -9.42 6.61
N THR A 226 -22.27 -8.61 7.63
CA THR A 226 -22.81 -7.26 7.41
C THR A 226 -21.84 -6.40 6.62
N LEU A 227 -20.56 -6.35 7.02
CA LEU A 227 -19.55 -5.54 6.34
C LEU A 227 -19.25 -6.03 4.92
N PHE A 228 -19.30 -7.34 4.65
CA PHE A 228 -19.21 -7.85 3.28
C PHE A 228 -20.37 -7.35 2.41
N GLY A 229 -21.59 -7.34 2.94
CA GLY A 229 -22.75 -6.77 2.26
C GLY A 229 -22.59 -5.27 1.97
N GLU A 230 -22.08 -4.50 2.94
CA GLU A 230 -21.78 -3.08 2.75
C GLU A 230 -20.69 -2.83 1.71
N ALA A 231 -19.58 -3.59 1.77
CA ALA A 231 -18.52 -3.52 0.76
C ALA A 231 -19.03 -3.86 -0.65
N ALA A 232 -19.91 -4.86 -0.75
CA ALA A 232 -20.55 -5.24 -2.01
C ALA A 232 -21.44 -4.11 -2.56
N GLN A 233 -22.20 -3.45 -1.70
CA GLN A 233 -23.01 -2.28 -2.04
C GLN A 233 -22.15 -1.10 -2.52
N GLN A 234 -20.99 -0.89 -1.90
CA GLN A 234 -20.03 0.15 -2.29
C GLN A 234 -19.26 -0.17 -3.58
N GLY A 235 -19.49 -1.33 -4.20
CA GLY A 235 -18.93 -1.67 -5.50
C GLY A 235 -17.66 -2.53 -5.46
N SER A 236 -17.29 -3.11 -4.31
CA SER A 236 -16.18 -4.06 -4.27
C SER A 236 -16.55 -5.33 -5.03
N PHE A 237 -15.88 -5.59 -6.15
CA PHE A 237 -16.04 -6.82 -6.93
C PHE A 237 -15.87 -8.08 -6.06
N VAL A 238 -14.79 -8.11 -5.27
CA VAL A 238 -14.47 -9.27 -4.42
C VAL A 238 -15.57 -9.48 -3.37
N ALA A 239 -16.11 -8.40 -2.80
CA ALA A 239 -17.22 -8.48 -1.86
C ALA A 239 -18.52 -8.91 -2.55
N GLN A 240 -18.84 -8.42 -3.74
CA GLN A 240 -20.04 -8.82 -4.48
C GLN A 240 -20.01 -10.31 -4.82
N ARG A 241 -18.86 -10.80 -5.28
CA ARG A 241 -18.63 -12.23 -5.52
C ARG A 241 -18.78 -13.04 -4.24
N TRP A 242 -18.10 -12.62 -3.18
CA TRP A 242 -18.15 -13.29 -1.88
C TRP A 242 -19.56 -13.33 -1.30
N TYR A 243 -20.25 -12.17 -1.29
CA TYR A 243 -21.57 -12.03 -0.71
C TYR A 243 -22.64 -12.74 -1.52
N GLY A 244 -22.53 -12.77 -2.85
CA GLY A 244 -23.38 -13.59 -3.71
C GLY A 244 -23.22 -15.08 -3.43
N ASN A 245 -21.99 -15.55 -3.28
CA ASN A 245 -21.70 -16.93 -2.90
C ASN A 245 -22.30 -17.28 -1.53
N TYR A 246 -22.09 -16.42 -0.53
CA TYR A 246 -22.65 -16.57 0.81
C TYR A 246 -24.19 -16.67 0.79
N GLN A 247 -24.86 -15.76 0.07
CA GLN A 247 -26.33 -15.78 -0.04
C GLN A 247 -26.84 -17.09 -0.63
N ALA A 248 -26.12 -17.68 -1.59
CA ALA A 248 -26.49 -18.97 -2.15
C ALA A 248 -26.37 -20.09 -1.11
N CYS A 249 -25.27 -20.14 -0.37
CA CYS A 249 -25.03 -21.15 0.67
C CYS A 249 -26.04 -21.09 1.83
N VAL A 250 -26.66 -19.93 2.09
CA VAL A 250 -27.74 -19.79 3.08
C VAL A 250 -29.15 -19.91 2.48
N GLY A 251 -29.26 -20.37 1.22
CA GLY A 251 -30.52 -20.66 0.54
C GLY A 251 -31.24 -19.44 -0.06
N ASN A 252 -30.57 -18.29 -0.17
CA ASN A 252 -31.13 -17.06 -0.72
C ASN A 252 -30.71 -16.86 -2.19
N THR A 253 -31.20 -17.73 -3.07
CA THR A 253 -30.84 -17.78 -4.49
C THR A 253 -31.07 -16.46 -5.23
N GLU A 254 -32.16 -15.74 -4.94
CA GLU A 254 -32.44 -14.46 -5.61
C GLU A 254 -31.37 -13.41 -5.30
N GLN A 255 -31.00 -13.26 -4.03
CA GLN A 255 -29.93 -12.34 -3.64
C GLN A 255 -28.58 -12.81 -4.17
N ALA A 256 -28.31 -14.12 -4.17
CA ALA A 256 -27.09 -14.66 -4.73
C ALA A 256 -26.89 -14.24 -6.19
N LEU A 257 -27.90 -14.51 -7.03
CA LEU A 257 -27.87 -14.16 -8.45
C LEU A 257 -27.79 -12.63 -8.65
N LEU A 258 -28.45 -11.82 -7.82
CA LEU A 258 -28.34 -10.37 -7.89
C LEU A 258 -26.88 -9.90 -7.71
N TRP A 259 -26.20 -10.38 -6.67
CA TRP A 259 -24.83 -9.96 -6.35
C TRP A 259 -23.80 -10.52 -7.34
N LEU A 260 -23.94 -11.78 -7.75
CA LEU A 260 -23.06 -12.39 -8.75
C LEU A 260 -23.20 -11.70 -10.11
N ASN A 261 -24.42 -11.35 -10.54
CA ASN A 261 -24.61 -10.58 -11.77
C ASN A 261 -23.96 -9.19 -11.71
N LYS A 262 -23.99 -8.52 -10.54
CA LYS A 262 -23.27 -7.25 -10.35
C LYS A 262 -21.75 -7.44 -10.44
N ALA A 263 -21.22 -8.47 -9.77
CA ALA A 263 -19.79 -8.79 -9.83
C ALA A 263 -19.34 -9.04 -11.28
N ARG A 264 -20.10 -9.84 -12.03
CA ARG A 264 -19.87 -10.13 -13.46
C ARG A 264 -19.85 -8.88 -14.34
N GLN A 265 -20.73 -7.92 -14.06
CA GLN A 265 -20.79 -6.66 -14.82
C GLN A 265 -19.61 -5.73 -14.50
N ASN A 266 -19.12 -5.75 -13.25
CA ASN A 266 -18.04 -4.88 -12.79
C ASN A 266 -16.66 -5.35 -13.25
N GLU A 267 -16.43 -6.65 -13.35
CA GLU A 267 -15.16 -7.23 -13.83
C GLU A 267 -15.41 -8.23 -14.97
N PRO A 268 -15.51 -7.77 -16.23
CA PRO A 268 -15.79 -8.63 -17.37
C PRO A 268 -14.74 -9.72 -17.62
N ASP A 269 -13.49 -9.47 -17.24
CA ASP A 269 -12.40 -10.43 -17.40
C ASP A 269 -12.56 -11.66 -16.47
N GLU A 270 -13.29 -11.50 -15.36
CA GLU A 270 -13.61 -12.57 -14.40
C GLU A 270 -15.00 -13.17 -14.64
N ALA A 271 -15.71 -12.75 -15.71
CA ALA A 271 -17.10 -13.13 -15.94
C ALA A 271 -17.30 -14.64 -16.07
N SER A 272 -16.38 -15.34 -16.74
CA SER A 272 -16.47 -16.80 -16.91
C SER A 272 -16.43 -17.54 -15.56
N PHE A 273 -15.60 -17.06 -14.62
CA PHE A 273 -15.53 -17.63 -13.28
C PHE A 273 -16.83 -17.39 -12.50
N ILE A 274 -17.45 -16.22 -12.66
CA ILE A 274 -18.74 -15.92 -12.04
C ILE A 274 -19.86 -16.77 -12.67
N ASP A 275 -19.83 -16.98 -13.99
CA ASP A 275 -20.82 -17.77 -14.71
C ASP A 275 -20.79 -19.25 -14.28
N ASP A 276 -19.62 -19.79 -13.92
CA ASP A 276 -19.52 -21.14 -13.32
C ASP A 276 -20.30 -21.22 -12.00
N ILE A 277 -20.12 -20.25 -11.09
CA ILE A 277 -20.85 -20.20 -9.81
C ILE A 277 -22.36 -20.06 -10.05
N ILE A 278 -22.77 -19.21 -11.00
CA ILE A 278 -24.19 -19.04 -11.34
C ILE A 278 -24.77 -20.35 -11.88
N SER A 279 -24.04 -21.08 -12.73
CA SER A 279 -24.46 -22.37 -13.26
C SER A 279 -24.63 -23.41 -12.14
N GLU A 280 -23.66 -23.49 -11.21
CA GLU A 280 -23.76 -24.37 -10.04
C GLU A 280 -25.02 -24.08 -9.20
N ILE A 281 -25.31 -22.80 -8.92
CA ILE A 281 -26.51 -22.41 -8.19
C ILE A 281 -27.79 -22.85 -8.91
N GLN A 282 -27.82 -22.72 -10.25
CA GLN A 282 -28.99 -23.08 -11.05
C GLN A 282 -29.20 -24.59 -11.16
N GLU A 283 -28.11 -25.37 -11.22
CA GLU A 283 -28.16 -26.83 -11.40
C GLU A 283 -28.29 -27.58 -10.07
N LEU A 284 -27.59 -27.11 -9.03
CA LEU A 284 -27.43 -27.81 -7.75
C LEU A 284 -28.19 -27.13 -6.62
N GLY A 285 -28.64 -25.89 -6.80
CA GLY A 285 -29.28 -25.07 -5.76
C GLY A 285 -28.29 -24.30 -4.89
N GLU A 286 -27.01 -24.68 -4.89
CA GLU A 286 -25.93 -24.05 -4.15
C GLU A 286 -24.57 -24.21 -4.87
N PRO A 287 -23.59 -23.31 -4.64
CA PRO A 287 -22.22 -23.46 -5.09
C PRO A 287 -21.54 -24.69 -4.48
N THR A 288 -20.63 -25.32 -5.23
CA THR A 288 -19.91 -26.51 -4.77
C THR A 288 -18.95 -26.24 -3.60
N ASN A 289 -18.65 -24.96 -3.34
CA ASN A 289 -17.72 -24.51 -2.30
C ASN A 289 -18.38 -24.17 -0.94
N CYS A 290 -19.70 -24.35 -0.78
CA CYS A 290 -20.39 -24.03 0.48
C CYS A 290 -19.87 -24.83 1.69
N LEU A 291 -19.24 -25.99 1.46
CA LEU A 291 -18.77 -26.92 2.48
C LEU A 291 -17.44 -26.51 3.15
N ASP A 292 -16.64 -25.62 2.55
CA ASP A 292 -15.30 -25.24 3.04
C ASP A 292 -15.32 -24.08 4.07
N GLY A 293 -16.21 -24.17 5.07
CA GLY A 293 -16.17 -23.32 6.27
C GLY A 293 -17.01 -22.03 6.22
N TRP A 294 -18.03 -21.97 5.36
CA TRP A 294 -18.84 -20.76 5.12
C TRP A 294 -20.05 -20.62 6.04
N VAL A 295 -20.65 -21.74 6.49
CA VAL A 295 -21.98 -21.76 7.16
C VAL A 295 -21.95 -22.39 8.57
N TYR A 296 -20.78 -22.81 9.09
CA TYR A 296 -20.67 -23.38 10.45
C TYR A 296 -19.46 -22.89 11.25
#